data_AF-K1YUJ9-F1
#
_entry.id   AF-K1YUJ9-F1
#
_cell.length_a   1.000
_cell.length_b   1.000
_cell.length_c   1.000
_cell.angle_alpha   90.00
_cell.angle_beta   90.00
_cell.angle_gamma   90.00
#
_symmetry.space_group_name_H-M   'P 1'
#
loop_
_entity.id
_entity.type
_entity.pdbx_description
1 polymer ?
#
loop_
_entity_poly.entity_id
_entity_poly.type
_entity_poly.pdbx_seq_one_letter_code
_entity_poly.pdbx_strand_id
1 'polypeptide(L)'
;MIQAFVGRVYSSGKSVAPSLVLHIDEAQSVLYQDIEDLFAKAGGAGVFIHGYCQSISQLFAEVGEDRANTILDNCNTKLFMRVPDADTAEYVSRHLGEERRFSPIISIGGGLSIRETEEIRIKHTEILNMAPRELFLITYSGTYKGKTATVRDSLLKVTFPNLAEKVLQVEASAAGD
;
A
#
# COMPACT_ATOMS: atom_id res chain seq x y z
N MET A 1 19.56 9.95 -8.45
CA MET A 1 18.45 9.02 -8.17
C MET A 1 18.44 8.66 -6.69
N ILE A 2 17.26 8.62 -6.06
CA ILE A 2 17.10 8.34 -4.62
C ILE A 2 17.65 6.96 -4.26
N GLN A 3 17.42 5.94 -5.10
CA GLN A 3 17.99 4.59 -4.89
C GLN A 3 19.52 4.61 -4.74
N ALA A 4 20.24 5.36 -5.58
CA ALA A 4 21.69 5.50 -5.50
C ALA A 4 22.15 6.30 -4.25
N PHE A 5 21.31 7.18 -3.71
CA PHE A 5 21.57 7.83 -2.42
C PHE A 5 21.42 6.83 -1.27
N VAL A 6 20.27 6.11 -1.22
CA VAL A 6 19.99 5.09 -0.21
C VAL A 6 21.06 4.00 -0.21
N GLY A 7 21.44 3.49 -1.38
CA GLY A 7 22.47 2.46 -1.52
C GLY A 7 23.84 2.91 -1.01
N ARG A 8 24.25 4.15 -1.28
CA ARG A 8 25.52 4.71 -0.77
C ARG A 8 25.52 4.89 0.73
N VAL A 9 24.42 5.39 1.30
CA VAL A 9 24.28 5.56 2.75
C VAL A 9 24.33 4.20 3.44
N TYR A 10 23.55 3.23 2.96
CA TYR A 10 23.53 1.87 3.48
C TYR A 10 24.91 1.19 3.39
N SER A 11 25.57 1.28 2.24
CA SER A 11 26.92 0.72 2.06
C SER A 11 27.97 1.36 2.96
N SER A 12 27.75 2.58 3.45
CA SER A 12 28.66 3.26 4.37
C SER A 12 28.44 2.88 5.84
N GLY A 13 27.50 1.97 6.12
CA GLY A 13 27.11 1.58 7.48
C GLY A 13 26.39 2.69 8.26
N LYS A 14 25.93 3.73 7.55
CA LYS A 14 25.21 4.87 8.13
C LYS A 14 23.74 4.79 7.78
N SER A 15 22.92 5.51 8.54
CA SER A 15 21.49 5.72 8.24
C SER A 15 21.24 7.18 7.86
N VAL A 16 20.16 7.39 7.12
CA VAL A 16 19.68 8.73 6.76
C VAL A 16 19.06 9.37 8.02
N ALA A 17 19.60 10.52 8.44
CA ALA A 17 19.14 11.29 9.58
C ALA A 17 18.93 12.76 9.17
N PRO A 18 17.71 13.32 9.31
CA PRO A 18 16.47 12.67 9.75
C PRO A 18 15.99 11.61 8.74
N SER A 19 15.17 10.65 9.19
CA SER A 19 14.65 9.59 8.32
C SER A 19 13.93 10.16 7.10
N LEU A 20 14.20 9.56 5.95
CA LEU A 20 13.56 9.94 4.69
C LEU A 20 12.28 9.13 4.51
N VAL A 21 11.15 9.81 4.33
CA VAL A 21 9.86 9.16 4.04
C VAL A 21 9.46 9.48 2.60
N LEU A 22 9.28 8.44 1.80
CA LEU A 22 8.86 8.53 0.41
C LEU A 22 7.38 8.19 0.32
N HIS A 23 6.58 9.14 -0.13
CA HIS A 23 5.18 8.93 -0.48
C HIS A 23 5.07 8.89 -2.00
N ILE A 24 4.61 7.77 -2.52
CA ILE A 24 4.48 7.50 -3.94
C ILE A 24 3.01 7.26 -4.22
N ASP A 25 2.37 8.30 -4.76
CA ASP A 25 1.04 8.14 -5.33
C ASP A 25 1.12 7.34 -6.63
N GLU A 26 0.12 6.49 -6.87
CA GLU A 26 0.10 5.54 -7.99
C GLU A 26 1.40 4.76 -8.14
N ALA A 27 1.79 4.02 -7.10
CA ALA A 27 3.08 3.34 -7.06
C ALA A 27 3.33 2.43 -8.26
N GLN A 28 2.29 1.79 -8.81
CA GLN A 28 2.39 1.01 -10.05
C GLN A 28 3.04 1.78 -11.21
N SER A 29 2.92 3.10 -11.30
CA SER A 29 3.52 3.90 -12.38
C SER A 29 5.04 4.05 -12.31
N VAL A 30 5.64 3.84 -11.13
CA VAL A 30 7.08 4.03 -10.87
C VAL A 30 7.79 2.76 -10.48
N LEU A 31 7.07 1.63 -10.39
CA LEU A 31 7.67 0.34 -10.09
C LEU A 31 8.28 -0.24 -11.36
N TYR A 32 9.59 -0.08 -11.52
CA TYR A 32 10.38 -0.69 -12.58
C TYR A 32 11.05 -1.98 -12.10
N GLN A 33 11.60 -2.76 -13.02
CA GLN A 33 12.38 -3.97 -12.69
C GLN A 33 13.55 -3.63 -11.75
N ASP A 34 13.77 -4.44 -10.71
CA ASP A 34 14.81 -4.28 -9.66
C ASP A 34 14.47 -3.28 -8.54
N ILE A 35 13.27 -2.70 -8.51
CA ILE A 35 12.85 -1.81 -7.40
C ILE A 35 12.60 -2.57 -6.09
N GLU A 36 12.36 -3.89 -6.15
CA GLU A 36 12.19 -4.76 -4.98
C GLU A 36 13.35 -4.65 -3.98
N ASP A 37 14.55 -4.43 -4.51
CA ASP A 37 15.78 -4.28 -3.75
C ASP A 37 15.75 -3.02 -2.87
N LEU A 38 15.07 -1.97 -3.34
CA LEU A 38 14.82 -0.76 -2.58
C LEU A 38 13.84 -1.04 -1.44
N PHE A 39 12.73 -1.77 -1.70
CA PHE A 39 11.76 -2.12 -0.65
C PHE A 39 12.36 -3.03 0.44
N ALA A 40 13.27 -3.93 0.07
CA ALA A 40 13.95 -4.81 1.01
C ALA A 40 15.01 -4.09 1.88
N LYS A 41 15.76 -3.15 1.30
CA LYS A 41 16.97 -2.57 1.95
C LYS A 41 16.76 -1.16 2.51
N ALA A 42 15.74 -0.41 2.06
CA ALA A 42 15.51 0.98 2.47
C ALA A 42 15.34 1.14 3.98
N GLY A 43 14.66 0.20 4.64
CA GLY A 43 14.45 0.23 6.09
C GLY A 43 15.76 0.26 6.88
N GLY A 44 16.76 -0.52 6.46
CA GLY A 44 18.09 -0.53 7.09
C GLY A 44 18.87 0.77 6.90
N ALA A 45 18.54 1.55 5.86
CA ALA A 45 19.14 2.86 5.59
C ALA A 45 18.42 4.02 6.30
N GLY A 46 17.35 3.76 7.08
CA GLY A 46 16.53 4.82 7.68
C GLY A 46 15.58 5.49 6.68
N VAL A 47 15.16 4.77 5.65
CA VAL A 47 14.22 5.24 4.63
C VAL A 47 12.92 4.43 4.68
N PHE A 48 11.79 5.13 4.71
CA PHE A 48 10.45 4.56 4.72
C PHE A 48 9.75 4.82 3.38
N ILE A 49 9.06 3.82 2.84
CA ILE A 49 8.41 3.91 1.54
C ILE A 49 6.94 3.59 1.72
N HIS A 50 6.09 4.51 1.25
CA HIS A 50 4.64 4.37 1.19
C HIS A 50 4.23 4.41 -0.28
N GLY A 51 3.91 3.25 -0.84
CA GLY A 51 3.30 3.14 -2.16
C GLY A 51 1.78 3.06 -2.05
N TYR A 52 1.07 3.90 -2.79
CA TYR A 52 -0.38 3.88 -2.88
C TYR A 52 -0.79 3.25 -4.22
N CYS A 53 -1.56 2.16 -4.16
CA CYS A 53 -2.09 1.46 -5.33
C CYS A 53 -3.62 1.43 -5.27
N GLN A 54 -4.28 1.53 -6.43
CA GLN A 54 -5.74 1.45 -6.51
C GLN A 54 -6.25 0.00 -6.49
N SER A 55 -5.51 -0.91 -7.11
CA SER A 55 -5.78 -2.34 -7.09
C SER A 55 -4.47 -3.14 -7.14
N ILE A 56 -4.54 -4.39 -6.68
CA ILE A 56 -3.40 -5.31 -6.74
C ILE A 56 -3.22 -5.82 -8.16
N SER A 57 -4.30 -5.96 -8.93
CA SER A 57 -4.25 -6.39 -10.33
C SER A 57 -3.42 -5.44 -11.21
N GLN A 58 -3.46 -4.11 -10.94
CA GLN A 58 -2.60 -3.14 -11.62
C GLN A 58 -1.12 -3.35 -11.27
N LEU A 59 -0.83 -3.66 -10.01
CA LEU A 59 0.52 -3.98 -9.57
C LEU A 59 1.05 -5.24 -10.27
N PHE A 60 0.23 -6.29 -10.36
CA PHE A 60 0.56 -7.53 -11.06
C PHE A 60 0.80 -7.31 -12.55
N ALA A 61 0.02 -6.45 -13.19
CA ALA A 61 0.19 -6.11 -14.60
C ALA A 61 1.53 -5.42 -14.89
N GLU A 62 2.01 -4.55 -13.99
CA GLU A 62 3.23 -3.78 -14.22
C GLU A 62 4.52 -4.57 -13.94
N VAL A 63 4.63 -5.18 -12.76
CA VAL A 63 5.89 -5.82 -12.33
C VAL A 63 5.90 -7.35 -12.47
N GLY A 64 4.74 -7.94 -12.77
CA GLY A 64 4.51 -9.39 -12.73
C GLY A 64 4.14 -9.88 -11.32
N GLU A 65 3.41 -10.99 -11.27
CA GLU A 65 2.83 -11.54 -10.04
C GLU A 65 3.89 -11.90 -8.97
N ASP A 66 4.96 -12.61 -9.35
CA ASP A 66 6.01 -13.02 -8.43
C ASP A 66 6.69 -11.84 -7.73
N ARG A 67 7.00 -10.78 -8.49
CA ARG A 67 7.67 -9.58 -7.97
C ARG A 67 6.73 -8.72 -7.15
N ALA A 68 5.48 -8.58 -7.60
CA ALA A 68 4.48 -7.86 -6.84
C ALA A 68 4.25 -8.52 -5.47
N ASN A 69 4.15 -9.85 -5.42
CA ASN A 69 4.09 -10.58 -4.15
C ASN A 69 5.32 -10.30 -3.28
N THR A 70 6.52 -10.33 -3.86
CA THR A 70 7.76 -9.98 -3.15
C THR A 70 7.73 -8.56 -2.58
N ILE A 71 7.26 -7.57 -3.34
CA ILE A 71 7.14 -6.17 -2.88
C ILE A 71 6.10 -6.08 -1.75
N LEU A 72 4.94 -6.69 -1.93
CA LEU A 72 3.86 -6.72 -0.93
C LEU A 72 4.31 -7.41 0.35
N ASP A 73 5.11 -8.49 0.27
CA ASP A 73 5.64 -9.22 1.42
C ASP A 73 6.66 -8.39 2.21
N ASN A 74 7.52 -7.62 1.52
CA ASN A 74 8.44 -6.69 2.16
C ASN A 74 7.73 -5.49 2.82
N CYS A 75 6.47 -5.22 2.45
CA CYS A 75 5.67 -4.16 3.04
C CYS A 75 5.03 -4.64 4.35
N ASN A 76 5.72 -4.37 5.46
CA ASN A 76 5.31 -4.78 6.81
C ASN A 76 4.00 -4.15 7.31
N THR A 77 3.70 -2.93 6.84
CA THR A 77 2.46 -2.23 7.18
C THR A 77 1.60 -2.13 5.93
N LYS A 78 0.39 -2.68 6.01
CA LYS A 78 -0.58 -2.67 4.91
C LYS A 78 -1.81 -1.90 5.34
N LEU A 79 -2.20 -0.91 4.54
CA LEU A 79 -3.39 -0.10 4.77
C LEU A 79 -4.36 -0.35 3.63
N PHE A 80 -5.56 -0.80 3.96
CA PHE A 80 -6.62 -1.07 3.00
C PHE A 80 -7.78 -0.09 3.21
N MET A 81 -8.14 0.63 2.16
CA MET A 81 -9.36 1.43 2.10
C MET A 81 -10.38 0.72 1.22
N ARG A 82 -11.54 1.35 0.98
CA ARG A 82 -12.53 0.81 0.03
C ARG A 82 -11.89 0.52 -1.33
N VAL A 83 -11.99 -0.74 -1.76
CA VAL A 83 -11.52 -1.19 -3.07
C VAL A 83 -12.74 -1.46 -3.96
N PRO A 84 -12.72 -1.07 -5.24
CA PRO A 84 -13.83 -1.35 -6.16
C PRO A 84 -13.82 -2.78 -6.72
N ASP A 85 -12.67 -3.45 -6.67
CA ASP A 85 -12.42 -4.75 -7.29
C ASP A 85 -12.65 -5.92 -6.32
N ALA A 86 -13.35 -6.96 -6.80
CA ALA A 86 -13.74 -8.11 -5.99
C ALA A 86 -12.54 -9.02 -5.65
N ASP A 87 -11.64 -9.23 -6.61
CA ASP A 87 -10.47 -10.08 -6.44
C ASP A 87 -9.51 -9.47 -5.41
N THR A 88 -9.32 -8.15 -5.50
CA THR A 88 -8.56 -7.40 -4.49
C THR A 88 -9.27 -7.44 -3.12
N ALA A 89 -10.60 -7.33 -3.06
CA ALA A 89 -11.33 -7.45 -1.81
C ALA A 89 -11.20 -8.85 -1.17
N GLU A 90 -11.17 -9.91 -1.96
CA GLU A 90 -10.89 -11.27 -1.49
C GLU A 90 -9.45 -11.43 -1.00
N TYR A 91 -8.47 -10.85 -1.71
CA TYR A 91 -7.09 -10.81 -1.25
C TYR A 91 -6.97 -10.15 0.13
N VAL A 92 -7.64 -9.01 0.33
CA VAL A 92 -7.64 -8.28 1.60
C VAL A 92 -8.34 -9.09 2.69
N SER A 93 -9.48 -9.72 2.37
CA SER A 93 -10.21 -10.60 3.27
C SER A 93 -9.34 -11.76 3.78
N ARG A 94 -8.60 -12.42 2.89
CA ARG A 94 -7.63 -13.46 3.25
C ARG A 94 -6.50 -12.92 4.14
N HIS A 95 -5.99 -11.72 3.85
CA HIS A 95 -4.94 -11.08 4.64
C HIS A 95 -5.39 -10.68 6.06
N LEU A 96 -6.68 -10.41 6.26
CA LEU A 96 -7.24 -10.08 7.57
C LEU A 96 -7.45 -11.32 8.45
N GLY A 97 -7.30 -12.52 7.88
CA GLY A 97 -7.34 -13.80 8.56
C GLY A 97 -8.75 -14.33 8.83
N GLU A 98 -8.78 -15.47 9.50
CA GLU A 98 -10.00 -16.17 9.90
C GLU A 98 -10.18 -16.11 11.42
N GLU A 99 -11.43 -16.23 11.87
CA GLU A 99 -11.80 -16.26 13.28
C GLU A 99 -12.63 -17.51 13.58
N ARG A 100 -12.31 -18.17 14.70
CA ARG A 100 -13.08 -19.31 15.19
C ARG A 100 -14.37 -18.81 15.81
N ARG A 101 -15.50 -19.16 15.19
CA ARG A 101 -16.81 -18.77 15.68
C ARG A 101 -17.56 -19.99 16.19
N PHE A 102 -18.07 -19.87 17.42
CA PHE A 102 -18.98 -20.86 17.99
C PHE A 102 -20.40 -20.50 17.61
N SER A 103 -21.01 -21.31 16.75
CA SER A 103 -22.40 -21.13 16.31
C SER A 103 -23.30 -22.09 17.08
N PRO A 104 -24.14 -21.59 18.01
CA PRO A 104 -25.13 -22.41 18.69
C PRO A 104 -26.27 -22.73 17.72
N ILE A 105 -26.50 -24.02 17.48
CA ILE A 105 -27.64 -24.52 16.73
C ILE A 105 -28.70 -24.92 17.75
N ILE A 106 -29.81 -24.17 17.77
CA ILE A 106 -30.98 -24.47 18.59
C ILE A 106 -31.98 -25.23 17.71
N SER A 107 -32.12 -26.52 17.97
CA SER A 107 -33.10 -27.36 17.29
C SER A 107 -34.49 -27.14 17.87
N ILE A 108 -35.53 -27.25 17.04
CA ILE A 108 -36.96 -27.02 17.40
C ILE A 108 -37.49 -27.99 18.49
N GLY A 109 -36.67 -28.94 18.96
CA GLY A 109 -36.95 -29.83 20.10
C GLY A 109 -36.22 -29.50 21.41
N GLY A 110 -35.59 -28.32 21.54
CA GLY A 110 -34.91 -27.89 22.77
C GLY A 110 -33.48 -28.42 22.95
N GLY A 111 -32.91 -29.09 21.94
CA GLY A 111 -31.51 -29.47 21.92
C GLY A 111 -30.61 -28.28 21.55
N LEU A 112 -29.67 -27.94 22.43
CA LEU A 112 -28.59 -26.99 22.15
C LEU A 112 -27.35 -27.77 21.71
N SER A 113 -26.92 -27.57 20.46
CA SER A 113 -25.66 -28.10 19.95
C SER A 113 -24.76 -26.92 19.59
N ILE A 114 -23.48 -26.96 19.99
CA ILE A 114 -22.50 -25.91 19.67
C ILE A 114 -21.61 -26.46 18.56
N ARG A 115 -21.57 -25.77 17.42
CA ARG A 115 -20.67 -26.09 16.31
C ARG A 115 -19.56 -25.04 16.27
N GLU A 116 -18.32 -25.48 16.39
CA GLU A 116 -17.14 -24.65 16.09
C GLU A 116 -16.97 -24.62 14.57
N THR A 117 -16.82 -23.43 13.99
CA THR A 117 -16.53 -23.27 12.56
C THR A 117 -15.54 -22.14 12.40
N GLU A 118 -14.50 -22.37 11.59
CA GLU A 118 -13.59 -21.32 11.15
C GLU A 118 -14.33 -20.50 10.09
N GLU A 119 -14.62 -19.24 10.43
CA GLU A 119 -15.25 -18.28 9.52
C GLU A 119 -14.24 -17.18 9.18
N ILE A 120 -14.32 -16.66 7.95
CA ILE A 120 -13.54 -15.49 7.53
C ILE A 120 -13.86 -14.31 8.46
N ARG A 121 -12.83 -13.68 9.03
CA ARG A 121 -13.01 -12.60 10.02
C ARG A 121 -13.75 -11.40 9.45
N ILE A 122 -13.36 -10.96 8.25
CA ILE A 122 -13.97 -9.85 7.52
C ILE A 122 -14.27 -10.31 6.11
N LYS A 123 -15.55 -10.31 5.74
CA LYS A 123 -15.99 -10.71 4.40
C LYS A 123 -15.54 -9.70 3.35
N HIS A 124 -15.21 -10.19 2.16
CA HIS A 124 -14.92 -9.35 0.99
C HIS A 124 -16.04 -8.31 0.71
N THR A 125 -17.30 -8.64 1.00
CA THR A 125 -18.44 -7.71 0.85
C THR A 125 -18.36 -6.50 1.79
N GLU A 126 -17.79 -6.63 2.98
CA GLU A 126 -17.59 -5.49 3.89
C GLU A 126 -16.53 -4.53 3.36
N ILE A 127 -15.51 -5.06 2.67
CA ILE A 127 -14.42 -4.29 2.07
C ILE A 127 -14.94 -3.47 0.88
N LEU A 128 -15.79 -4.09 0.04
CA LEU A 128 -16.45 -3.42 -1.08
C LEU A 128 -17.41 -2.30 -0.63
N ASN A 129 -18.08 -2.51 0.51
CA ASN A 129 -19.08 -1.57 1.05
C ASN A 129 -18.54 -0.63 2.13
N MET A 130 -17.21 -0.51 2.29
CA MET A 130 -16.62 0.41 3.27
C MET A 130 -17.09 1.85 3.04
N ALA A 131 -17.36 2.59 4.11
CA ALA A 131 -17.69 4.00 3.99
C ALA A 131 -16.46 4.80 3.55
N PRO A 132 -16.64 5.98 2.90
CA PRO A 132 -15.52 6.87 2.64
C PRO A 132 -14.71 7.12 3.91
N ARG A 133 -13.37 7.06 3.79
CA ARG A 133 -12.41 7.28 4.89
C ARG A 133 -12.33 6.17 5.93
N GLU A 134 -13.05 5.06 5.79
CA GLU A 134 -12.79 3.86 6.57
C GLU A 134 -11.56 3.12 6.05
N LEU A 135 -10.79 2.57 6.98
CA LEU A 135 -9.58 1.82 6.67
C LEU A 135 -9.40 0.63 7.59
N PHE A 136 -8.76 -0.40 7.07
CA PHE A 136 -8.12 -1.46 7.83
C PHE A 136 -6.60 -1.26 7.79
N LEU A 137 -5.96 -1.39 8.94
CA LEU A 137 -4.53 -1.26 9.11
C LEU A 137 -3.99 -2.57 9.67
N ILE A 138 -3.12 -3.22 8.91
CA ILE A 138 -2.37 -4.40 9.34
C ILE A 138 -0.95 -3.95 9.64
N THR A 139 -0.50 -4.26 10.85
CA THR A 139 0.86 -4.02 11.34
C THR A 139 1.36 -5.26 12.07
N TYR A 140 2.62 -5.25 12.49
CA TYR A 140 3.16 -6.31 13.35
C TYR A 140 2.41 -6.50 14.67
N SER A 141 1.79 -5.45 15.22
CA SER A 141 1.06 -5.55 16.49
C SER A 141 -0.36 -6.07 16.32
N GLY A 142 -0.84 -6.22 15.08
CA GLY A 142 -2.14 -6.77 14.76
C GLY A 142 -2.91 -5.94 13.72
N THR A 143 -4.21 -6.23 13.66
CA THR A 143 -5.15 -5.68 12.70
C THR A 143 -6.08 -4.68 13.38
N TYR A 144 -6.20 -3.48 12.82
CA TYR A 144 -7.01 -2.39 13.34
C TYR A 144 -8.01 -1.91 12.29
N LYS A 145 -9.19 -1.46 12.73
CA LYS A 145 -10.17 -0.75 11.90
C LYS A 145 -10.26 0.69 12.38
N GLY A 146 -10.24 1.65 11.46
CA GLY A 146 -10.24 3.06 11.81
C GLY A 146 -10.89 3.95 10.76
N LYS A 147 -10.90 5.25 11.05
CA LYS A 147 -11.31 6.30 10.11
C LYS A 147 -10.18 7.32 9.98
N THR A 148 -9.94 7.83 8.78
CA THR A 148 -8.91 8.86 8.58
C THR A 148 -9.33 10.17 9.27
N ALA A 149 -8.38 10.83 9.95
CA ALA A 149 -8.59 12.15 10.52
C ALA A 149 -8.59 13.22 9.41
N THR A 150 -9.38 14.29 9.58
CA THR A 150 -9.30 15.45 8.67
C THR A 150 -8.10 16.27 9.11
N VAL A 151 -7.10 16.40 8.24
CA VAL A 151 -5.93 17.25 8.48
C VAL A 151 -6.17 18.64 7.92
N ARG A 152 -5.50 19.65 8.49
CA ARG A 152 -5.52 21.02 7.99
C ARG A 152 -4.83 21.10 6.63
N ASP A 153 -5.22 22.08 5.83
CA ASP A 153 -4.58 22.34 4.53
C ASP A 153 -3.08 22.63 4.67
N SER A 154 -2.33 22.34 3.60
CA SER A 154 -0.90 22.53 3.58
C SER A 154 -0.53 24.00 3.77
N LEU A 155 0.40 24.27 4.71
CA LEU A 155 0.91 25.62 4.95
C LEU A 155 1.82 26.11 3.82
N LEU A 156 2.45 25.18 3.10
CA LEU A 156 3.40 25.42 2.03
C LEU A 156 3.08 24.49 0.86
N LYS A 157 2.99 25.05 -0.34
CA LYS A 157 2.82 24.31 -1.59
C LYS A 157 4.02 24.59 -2.48
N VAL A 158 4.79 23.55 -2.79
CA VAL A 158 5.91 23.64 -3.74
C VAL A 158 5.32 23.59 -5.15
N THR A 159 5.43 24.68 -5.91
CA THR A 159 5.11 24.71 -7.33
C THR A 159 6.33 24.28 -8.14
N PHE A 160 6.26 23.09 -8.72
CA PHE A 160 7.29 22.64 -9.66
C PHE A 160 7.23 23.47 -10.95
N PRO A 161 8.39 23.81 -11.54
CA PRO A 161 8.42 24.52 -12.81
C PRO A 161 7.81 23.65 -13.92
N ASN A 162 7.02 24.28 -14.80
CA ASN A 162 6.46 23.62 -15.98
C ASN A 162 7.58 23.29 -16.97
N LEU A 163 8.02 22.03 -17.00
CA LEU A 163 9.10 21.59 -17.88
C LEU A 163 8.66 21.56 -19.36
N ALA A 164 7.36 21.43 -19.65
CA ALA A 164 6.85 21.37 -21.01
C ALA A 164 6.99 22.72 -21.74
N GLU A 165 6.73 23.84 -21.06
CA GLU A 165 6.93 25.18 -21.62
C GLU A 165 8.41 25.50 -21.90
N LYS A 166 9.30 24.96 -21.05
CA LYS A 166 10.74 25.17 -21.19
C LYS A 166 11.33 24.44 -22.40
N VAL A 167 10.81 23.27 -22.75
CA VAL A 167 11.21 22.53 -23.95
C VAL A 167 10.80 23.29 -25.22
N LEU A 168 9.57 23.81 -25.25
CA LEU A 168 9.06 24.61 -26.39
C LEU A 168 9.85 25.90 -26.62
N GLN A 169 10.30 26.57 -25.55
CA GLN A 169 11.15 27.77 -25.68
C GLN A 169 12.56 27.45 -26.20
N VAL A 170 13.13 26.30 -25.82
CA VAL A 170 14.44 25.88 -26.30
C VAL A 170 14.38 25.46 -27.77
N GLU A 171 13.35 24.73 -28.19
CA GLU A 171 13.14 24.36 -29.59
C GLU A 171 12.86 25.59 -30.48
N ALA A 172 12.09 26.57 -29.99
CA ALA A 172 11.88 27.83 -30.71
C ALA A 172 13.16 28.67 -30.84
N SER A 173 14.08 28.58 -29.88
CA SER A 173 15.40 29.25 -29.96
C SER A 173 16.41 28.51 -30.85
N ALA A 174 16.25 27.19 -31.02
CA ALA A 174 17.12 26.35 -31.85
C ALA A 174 16.70 26.29 -33.33
N ALA A 175 15.44 26.60 -33.63
CA ALA A 175 14.90 26.71 -35.00
C ALA A 175 15.08 28.11 -35.63
N GLY A 176 15.76 29.02 -34.92
CA GLY A 176 15.95 30.42 -35.30
C GLY A 176 17.37 30.80 -35.75
N ASP A 177 18.27 29.83 -35.92
CA ASP A 177 19.60 29.98 -36.56
C ASP A 177 19.64 29.26 -37.92
#